data_AF-A0A0P7VJZ8-F1
#
_entry.id   AF-A0A0P7VJZ8-F1
#
_cell.length_a   1.000
_cell.length_b   1.000
_cell.length_c   1.000
_cell.angle_alpha   90.00
_cell.angle_beta   90.00
_cell.angle_gamma   90.00
#
_symmetry.space_group_name_H-M   'P 1'
#
loop_
_entity.id
_entity.type
_entity.pdbx_description
1 polymer ?
#
loop_
_entity_poly.entity_id
_entity_poly.type
_entity_poly.pdbx_seq_one_letter_code
_entity_poly.pdbx_strand_id
1 'polypeptide(L)'
;MMKHLMAGAALALTMAVPAQADALRDAVSEDMPGLVELYQDLHANPELSFQEFETSKKLAARARELGFEVTEGVGQTGVVAVMRNGEGPVVMLRADMDALPVTEQTGLPYASQARGTPESGVESGIMHACGHDTHMAAWVGTAQL
;
A
#
# COMPACT_ATOMS: atom_id res chain seq x y z
N MET A 1 -30.59 47.15 45.90
CA MET A 1 -29.90 47.45 44.63
C MET A 1 -28.77 46.46 44.45
N MET A 2 -28.63 45.92 43.23
CA MET A 2 -27.68 44.91 42.73
C MET A 2 -27.62 43.54 43.41
N LYS A 3 -28.20 42.54 42.72
CA LYS A 3 -27.85 41.12 42.83
C LYS A 3 -26.63 40.87 41.93
N HIS A 4 -25.51 40.41 42.49
CA HIS A 4 -24.39 39.92 41.71
C HIS A 4 -24.71 38.49 41.22
N LEU A 5 -24.99 38.34 39.91
CA LEU A 5 -25.01 37.03 39.26
C LEU A 5 -23.56 36.63 38.95
N MET A 6 -23.03 35.62 39.63
CA MET A 6 -21.83 34.93 39.18
C MET A 6 -22.22 33.90 38.13
N ALA A 7 -21.87 34.17 36.87
CA ALA A 7 -21.94 33.18 35.79
C ALA A 7 -20.70 32.27 35.90
N GLY A 8 -20.91 31.03 36.37
CA GLY A 8 -19.88 29.99 36.33
C GLY A 8 -19.70 29.50 34.90
N ALA A 9 -18.54 29.76 34.30
CA ALA A 9 -18.14 29.16 33.04
C ALA A 9 -17.82 27.67 33.29
N ALA A 10 -18.69 26.78 32.82
CA ALA A 10 -18.40 25.36 32.79
C ALA A 10 -17.37 25.10 31.69
N LEU A 11 -16.10 24.96 32.08
CA LEU A 11 -15.03 24.56 31.21
C LEU A 11 -15.21 23.09 30.87
N ALA A 12 -15.82 22.79 29.72
CA ALA A 12 -15.87 21.44 29.20
C ALA A 12 -14.45 21.03 28.78
N LEU A 13 -13.75 20.29 29.65
CA LEU A 13 -12.52 19.60 29.28
C LEU A 13 -12.88 18.53 28.24
N THR A 14 -12.55 18.79 26.98
CA THR A 14 -12.42 17.74 25.98
C THR A 14 -11.23 16.86 26.36
N MET A 15 -11.50 15.76 27.07
CA MET A 15 -10.51 14.70 27.25
C MET A 15 -10.17 14.17 25.86
N ALA A 16 -8.94 14.41 25.41
CA ALA A 16 -8.41 13.73 24.24
C ALA A 16 -8.34 12.24 24.58
N VAL A 17 -9.27 11.45 24.02
CA VAL A 17 -9.16 9.99 24.06
C VAL A 17 -7.89 9.64 23.31
N PRO A 18 -6.91 8.94 23.92
CA PRO A 18 -5.74 8.52 23.18
C PRO A 18 -6.21 7.65 22.02
N ALA A 19 -5.71 7.91 20.82
CA ALA A 19 -5.95 7.04 19.67
C ALA A 19 -5.61 5.60 20.08
N GLN A 20 -6.54 4.66 19.88
CA GLN A 20 -6.38 3.25 20.23
C GLN A 20 -5.40 2.60 19.26
N ALA A 21 -4.10 2.89 19.43
CA ALA A 21 -3.02 2.32 18.63
C ALA A 21 -2.96 0.80 18.74
N ASP A 22 -3.45 0.23 19.84
CA ASP A 22 -3.40 -1.22 20.09
C ASP A 22 -4.36 -1.99 19.18
N ALA A 23 -5.58 -1.50 18.96
CA ALA A 23 -6.53 -2.15 18.06
C ALA A 23 -6.04 -2.17 16.60
N LEU A 24 -5.40 -1.08 16.14
CA LEU A 24 -4.81 -1.03 14.81
C LEU A 24 -3.61 -1.98 14.69
N ARG A 25 -2.76 -2.06 15.73
CA ARG A 25 -1.62 -3.00 15.76
C ARG A 25 -2.08 -4.45 15.73
N ASP A 26 -3.15 -4.78 16.44
CA ASP A 26 -3.72 -6.11 16.45
C ASP A 26 -4.27 -6.48 15.07
N ALA A 27 -5.03 -5.58 14.43
CA ALA A 27 -5.53 -5.78 13.06
C ALA A 27 -4.39 -5.98 12.04
N VAL A 28 -3.35 -5.13 12.08
CA VAL A 28 -2.15 -5.31 11.23
C VAL A 28 -1.46 -6.65 11.49
N SER A 29 -1.42 -7.10 12.75
CA SER A 29 -0.81 -8.38 13.11
C SER A 29 -1.62 -9.57 12.59
N GLU A 30 -2.94 -9.45 12.55
CA GLU A 30 -3.86 -10.43 11.99
C GLU A 30 -3.71 -10.56 10.47
N ASP A 31 -3.52 -9.44 9.76
CA ASP A 31 -3.34 -9.42 8.30
C ASP A 31 -1.94 -9.84 7.84
N MET A 32 -0.94 -9.75 8.72
CA MET A 32 0.48 -9.97 8.39
C MET A 32 0.78 -11.26 7.61
N PRO A 33 0.20 -12.44 7.94
CA PRO A 33 0.45 -13.65 7.16
C PRO A 33 0.08 -13.50 5.67
N GLY A 34 -1.07 -12.89 5.37
CA GLY A 34 -1.52 -12.67 3.99
C GLY A 34 -0.69 -11.59 3.28
N LEU A 35 -0.21 -10.59 4.02
CA LEU A 35 0.70 -9.57 3.48
C LEU A 35 2.08 -10.15 3.16
N VAL A 36 2.60 -11.06 3.97
CA VAL A 36 3.85 -11.79 3.69
C VAL A 36 3.69 -12.70 2.48
N GLU A 37 2.55 -13.38 2.34
CA GLU A 37 2.24 -14.18 1.15
C GLU A 37 2.22 -13.31 -0.12
N LEU A 38 1.54 -12.16 -0.08
CA LEU A 38 1.53 -11.20 -1.19
C LEU A 38 2.94 -10.68 -1.50
N TYR A 39 3.72 -10.33 -0.48
CA TYR A 39 5.11 -9.90 -0.64
C TYR A 39 5.93 -10.98 -1.38
N GLN A 40 5.86 -12.23 -0.94
CA GLN A 40 6.62 -13.32 -1.56
C GLN A 40 6.16 -13.61 -2.99
N ASP A 41 4.86 -13.54 -3.26
CA ASP A 41 4.28 -13.68 -4.59
C ASP A 41 4.75 -12.55 -5.53
N LEU A 42 4.75 -11.29 -5.07
CA LEU A 42 5.29 -10.17 -5.83
C LEU A 42 6.81 -10.30 -6.05
N HIS A 43 7.56 -10.69 -5.02
CA HIS A 43 9.01 -10.89 -5.11
C HIS A 43 9.38 -11.96 -6.14
N ALA A 44 8.63 -13.06 -6.17
CA ALA A 44 8.86 -14.18 -7.09
C ALA A 44 8.43 -13.89 -8.53
N ASN A 45 7.52 -12.92 -8.73
CA ASN A 45 6.97 -12.53 -10.04
C ASN A 45 7.25 -11.06 -10.39
N PRO A 46 8.51 -10.61 -10.43
CA PRO A 46 8.84 -9.22 -10.68
C PRO A 46 8.73 -8.88 -12.17
N GLU A 47 8.34 -7.65 -12.47
CA GLU A 47 8.21 -7.13 -13.84
C GLU A 47 9.05 -5.85 -14.01
N LEU A 48 9.61 -5.64 -15.20
CA LEU A 48 10.43 -4.47 -15.51
C LEU A 48 9.59 -3.19 -15.57
N SER A 49 10.25 -2.04 -15.40
CA SER A 49 9.62 -0.72 -15.55
C SER A 49 8.82 -0.61 -16.86
N PHE A 50 7.58 -0.11 -16.77
CA PHE A 50 6.59 0.01 -17.85
C PHE A 50 6.09 -1.32 -18.46
N GLN A 51 6.42 -2.45 -17.83
CA GLN A 51 6.01 -3.80 -18.25
C GLN A 51 5.28 -4.56 -17.13
N GLU A 52 4.84 -3.88 -16.08
CA GLU A 52 4.25 -4.40 -14.85
C GLU A 52 2.75 -4.76 -15.01
N PHE A 53 2.40 -5.45 -16.10
CA PHE A 53 1.00 -5.67 -16.46
C PHE A 53 0.29 -6.63 -15.51
N GLU A 54 0.95 -7.71 -15.09
CA GLU A 54 0.33 -8.68 -14.18
C GLU A 54 0.29 -8.13 -12.75
N THR A 55 1.32 -7.39 -12.33
CA THR A 55 1.38 -6.70 -11.05
C THR A 55 0.29 -5.63 -10.95
N SER A 56 0.16 -4.78 -11.98
CA SER A 56 -0.90 -3.77 -12.08
C SER A 56 -2.29 -4.38 -11.94
N LYS A 57 -2.57 -5.42 -12.73
CA LYS A 57 -3.84 -6.14 -12.69
C LYS A 57 -4.13 -6.75 -11.32
N LYS A 58 -3.12 -7.32 -10.66
CA LYS A 58 -3.22 -7.92 -9.32
C LYS A 58 -3.59 -6.88 -8.27
N LEU A 59 -2.93 -5.72 -8.26
CA LEU A 59 -3.25 -4.63 -7.32
C LEU A 59 -4.61 -4.02 -7.60
N ALA A 60 -4.97 -3.80 -8.86
CA ALA A 60 -6.27 -3.28 -9.26
C ALA A 60 -7.42 -4.21 -8.83
N ALA A 61 -7.27 -5.52 -9.00
CA ALA A 61 -8.25 -6.50 -8.57
C ALA A 61 -8.46 -6.46 -7.04
N ARG A 62 -7.37 -6.50 -6.26
CA ARG A 62 -7.43 -6.41 -4.79
C ARG A 62 -8.09 -5.13 -4.31
N ALA A 63 -7.74 -3.97 -4.90
CA ALA A 63 -8.37 -2.70 -4.53
C ALA A 63 -9.87 -2.67 -4.85
N ARG A 64 -10.31 -3.27 -5.96
CA ARG A 64 -11.75 -3.41 -6.27
C ARG A 64 -12.49 -4.29 -5.27
N GLU A 65 -11.87 -5.40 -4.86
CA GLU A 65 -12.45 -6.31 -3.86
C GLU A 65 -12.67 -5.59 -2.51
N LEU A 66 -11.81 -4.63 -2.19
CA LEU A 66 -11.93 -3.76 -1.00
C LEU A 66 -12.92 -2.60 -1.19
N GLY A 67 -13.55 -2.45 -2.36
CA GLY A 67 -14.59 -1.45 -2.62
C GLY A 67 -14.07 -0.09 -3.11
N PHE A 68 -12.80 0.02 -3.53
CA PHE A 68 -12.27 1.24 -4.13
C PHE A 68 -12.82 1.45 -5.55
N GLU A 69 -12.98 2.72 -5.94
CA GLU A 69 -13.10 3.10 -7.35
C GLU A 69 -11.71 3.05 -7.99
N VAL A 70 -11.50 2.12 -8.93
CA VAL A 70 -10.16 1.82 -9.48
C VAL A 70 -10.06 2.24 -10.95
N THR A 71 -9.06 3.06 -11.25
CA THR A 71 -8.62 3.44 -12.59
C THR A 71 -7.29 2.76 -12.91
N GLU A 72 -7.26 1.96 -13.98
CA GLU A 72 -6.06 1.29 -14.50
C GLU A 72 -5.49 2.02 -15.73
N GLY A 73 -4.26 1.68 -16.12
CA GLY A 73 -3.65 2.21 -17.34
C GLY A 73 -3.15 3.65 -17.23
N VAL A 74 -3.02 4.18 -16.02
CA VAL A 74 -2.51 5.54 -15.79
C VAL A 74 -1.01 5.55 -16.04
N GLY A 75 -0.57 6.18 -17.12
CA GLY A 75 0.84 6.11 -17.53
C GLY A 75 1.26 4.68 -17.85
N GLN A 76 0.43 3.96 -18.62
CA GLN A 76 0.61 2.58 -19.09
C GLN A 76 0.22 1.49 -18.09
N THR A 77 0.91 1.38 -16.95
CA THR A 77 0.65 0.32 -15.95
C THR A 77 0.14 0.84 -14.62
N GLY A 78 0.15 2.15 -14.38
CA GLY A 78 -0.27 2.72 -13.11
C GLY A 78 -1.73 2.44 -12.75
N VAL A 79 -1.95 2.23 -11.45
CA VAL A 79 -3.27 2.02 -10.83
C VAL A 79 -3.54 3.15 -9.84
N VAL A 80 -4.73 3.75 -9.95
CA VAL A 80 -5.23 4.73 -8.97
C VAL A 80 -6.50 4.20 -8.35
N ALA A 81 -6.52 4.06 -7.03
CA ALA A 81 -7.65 3.57 -6.25
C ALA A 81 -8.16 4.67 -5.30
N VAL A 82 -9.45 5.00 -5.39
CA VAL A 82 -10.08 6.07 -4.60
C VAL A 82 -11.16 5.48 -3.68
N MET A 83 -11.02 5.71 -2.38
CA MET A 83 -12.02 5.39 -1.35
C MET A 83 -12.70 6.69 -0.90
N ARG A 84 -14.03 6.76 -0.98
CA ARG A 84 -14.80 7.92 -0.49
C ARG A 84 -15.46 7.57 0.84
N ASN A 85 -15.21 8.38 1.86
CA ASN A 85 -15.74 8.18 3.21
C ASN A 85 -16.25 9.49 3.83
N GLY A 86 -17.25 10.11 3.19
CA GLY A 86 -17.84 11.38 3.64
C GLY A 86 -16.99 12.62 3.32
N GLU A 87 -17.39 13.76 3.88
CA GLU A 87 -16.65 15.02 3.75
C GLU A 87 -15.48 15.06 4.76
N GLY A 88 -14.33 15.56 4.31
CA GLY A 88 -13.15 15.68 5.17
C GLY A 88 -11.86 15.92 4.39
N PRO A 89 -10.71 15.94 5.09
CA PRO A 89 -9.40 16.00 4.47
C PRO A 89 -9.14 14.80 3.55
N VAL A 90 -8.35 14.99 2.50
CA VAL A 90 -7.93 13.94 1.57
C VAL A 90 -6.48 13.56 1.85
N VAL A 91 -6.20 12.25 1.90
CA VAL A 91 -4.85 11.69 2.06
C VAL A 91 -4.53 10.85 0.83
N MET A 92 -3.29 10.93 0.35
CA MET A 92 -2.77 10.10 -0.74
C MET A 92 -1.59 9.27 -0.25
N LEU A 93 -1.66 7.97 -0.47
CA LEU A 93 -0.55 7.04 -0.30
C LEU A 93 -0.08 6.56 -1.68
N ARG A 94 1.23 6.40 -1.86
CA ARG A 94 1.83 5.94 -3.11
C ARG A 94 2.80 4.80 -2.84
N ALA A 95 2.74 3.76 -3.65
CA ALA A 95 3.75 2.72 -3.80
C ALA A 95 4.16 2.61 -5.28
N ASP A 96 5.44 2.37 -5.55
CA ASP A 96 5.95 1.91 -6.85
C ASP A 96 5.71 0.41 -7.02
N MET A 97 5.79 -0.07 -8.27
CA MET A 97 5.51 -1.47 -8.63
C MET A 97 6.63 -2.16 -9.39
N ASP A 98 7.60 -1.44 -9.94
CA ASP A 98 8.56 -2.00 -10.88
C ASP A 98 9.73 -2.71 -10.19
N ALA A 99 10.31 -3.65 -10.91
CA ALA A 99 11.54 -4.32 -10.53
C ALA A 99 12.71 -3.86 -11.39
N LEU A 100 13.91 -4.35 -11.06
CA LEU A 100 15.15 -3.98 -11.73
C LEU A 100 15.70 -5.15 -12.57
N PRO A 101 16.46 -4.88 -13.66
CA PRO A 101 17.10 -5.89 -14.50
C PRO A 101 18.35 -6.49 -13.82
N VAL A 102 18.17 -7.08 -12.63
CA VAL A 102 19.22 -7.69 -11.82
C VAL A 102 18.87 -9.17 -11.63
N THR A 103 19.85 -10.05 -11.86
CA THR A 103 19.68 -11.47 -11.53
C THR A 103 19.77 -11.66 -10.03
N GLU A 104 18.70 -12.19 -9.44
CA GLU A 104 18.63 -12.42 -8.01
C GLU A 104 19.63 -13.49 -7.54
N GLN A 105 20.29 -13.23 -6.41
CA GLN A 105 21.30 -14.11 -5.80
C GLN A 105 21.11 -14.29 -4.29
N THR A 106 19.90 -14.05 -3.79
CA THR A 106 19.59 -14.12 -2.35
C THR A 106 19.57 -15.55 -1.81
N GLY A 107 19.23 -16.53 -2.66
CA GLY A 107 19.01 -17.93 -2.27
C GLY A 107 17.71 -18.16 -1.50
N LEU A 108 16.80 -17.18 -1.48
CA LEU A 108 15.50 -17.32 -0.81
C LEU A 108 14.62 -18.35 -1.52
N PRO A 109 13.72 -19.06 -0.80
CA PRO A 109 12.82 -20.05 -1.42
C PRO A 109 11.87 -19.46 -2.48
N TYR A 110 11.64 -18.15 -2.43
CA TYR A 110 10.78 -17.39 -3.34
C TYR A 110 11.59 -16.41 -4.22
N ALA A 111 12.90 -16.65 -4.37
CA ALA A 111 13.73 -15.85 -5.26
C ALA A 111 13.20 -15.92 -6.71
N SER A 112 13.19 -14.77 -7.38
CA SER A 112 12.77 -14.62 -8.76
C SER A 112 13.64 -15.46 -9.70
N GLN A 113 12.98 -16.06 -10.69
CA GLN A 113 13.61 -16.70 -11.85
C GLN A 113 13.25 -15.97 -13.15
N ALA A 114 12.56 -14.84 -13.05
CA ALA A 114 12.09 -14.08 -14.20
C ALA A 114 13.28 -13.50 -14.99
N ARG A 115 13.09 -13.41 -16.31
CA ARG A 115 14.04 -12.80 -17.24
C ARG A 115 13.30 -11.88 -18.18
N GLY A 116 13.97 -10.83 -18.63
CA GLY A 116 13.42 -9.90 -19.60
C GLY A 116 14.45 -8.93 -20.13
N THR A 117 14.01 -8.12 -21.09
CA THR A 117 14.86 -7.13 -21.74
C THR A 117 14.40 -5.73 -21.30
N PRO A 118 15.17 -5.02 -20.47
CA PRO A 118 14.89 -3.64 -20.11
C PRO A 118 15.12 -2.70 -21.29
N GLU A 119 14.81 -1.42 -21.13
CA GLU A 119 15.03 -0.38 -22.13
C GLU A 119 16.48 -0.31 -22.65
N SER A 120 17.46 -0.71 -21.83
CA SER A 120 18.87 -0.78 -22.24
C SER A 120 19.15 -1.82 -23.35
N GLY A 121 18.21 -2.73 -23.63
CA GLY A 121 18.30 -3.74 -24.69
C GLY A 121 19.10 -4.99 -24.33
N VAL A 122 19.67 -5.08 -23.12
CA VAL A 122 20.45 -6.23 -22.66
C VAL A 122 19.61 -7.11 -21.75
N GLU A 123 19.29 -8.33 -22.21
CA GLU A 123 18.53 -9.30 -21.44
C GLU A 123 19.20 -9.61 -20.09
N SER A 124 18.43 -9.63 -19.01
CA SER A 124 18.88 -9.92 -17.65
C SER A 124 17.82 -10.72 -16.88
N GLY A 125 18.19 -11.23 -15.71
CA GLY A 125 17.21 -11.58 -14.70
C GLY A 125 16.47 -10.34 -14.20
N ILE A 126 15.29 -10.53 -13.59
CA ILE A 126 14.48 -9.46 -13.03
C ILE A 126 14.33 -9.72 -11.52
N MET A 127 14.53 -8.69 -10.70
CA MET A 127 14.45 -8.80 -9.23
C MET A 127 13.86 -7.52 -8.64
N HIS A 128 13.00 -7.64 -7.63
CA HIS A 128 12.67 -6.53 -6.73
C HIS A 128 13.84 -6.17 -5.79
N ALA A 129 14.95 -5.71 -6.38
CA ALA A 129 16.17 -5.37 -5.63
C ALA A 129 16.07 -4.04 -4.84
N CYS A 130 14.95 -3.31 -4.97
CA CYS A 130 14.68 -2.03 -4.30
C CYS A 130 13.53 -2.12 -3.27
N GLY A 131 12.88 -3.28 -3.13
CA GLY A 131 11.80 -3.48 -2.15
C GLY A 131 10.42 -2.97 -2.56
N HIS A 132 10.17 -2.71 -3.86
CA HIS A 132 8.87 -2.21 -4.33
C HIS A 132 7.73 -3.23 -4.10
N ASP A 133 8.03 -4.53 -4.10
CA ASP A 133 7.14 -5.58 -3.60
C ASP A 133 6.65 -5.37 -2.16
N THR A 134 7.55 -4.94 -1.27
CA THR A 134 7.21 -4.61 0.12
C THR A 134 6.38 -3.32 0.18
N HIS A 135 6.68 -2.32 -0.66
CA HIS A 135 5.88 -1.11 -0.75
C HIS A 135 4.44 -1.42 -1.20
N MET A 136 4.29 -2.30 -2.20
CA MET A 136 2.99 -2.78 -2.67
C MET A 136 2.24 -3.57 -1.61
N ALA A 137 2.91 -4.48 -0.90
CA ALA A 137 2.30 -5.22 0.21
C ALA A 137 1.82 -4.28 1.32
N ALA A 138 2.63 -3.28 1.71
CA ALA A 138 2.23 -2.27 2.68
C ALA A 138 1.07 -1.39 2.18
N TRP A 139 1.03 -1.08 0.88
CA TRP A 139 -0.07 -0.34 0.27
C TRP A 139 -1.39 -1.13 0.34
N VAL A 140 -1.35 -2.43 0.05
CA VAL A 140 -2.52 -3.33 0.22
C VAL A 140 -2.94 -3.42 1.68
N GLY A 141 -1.98 -3.63 2.60
CA GLY A 141 -2.28 -3.67 4.03
C GLY A 141 -2.91 -2.37 4.55
N THR A 142 -2.47 -1.22 4.04
CA THR A 142 -3.10 0.07 4.39
C THR A 142 -4.51 0.19 3.80
N ALA A 143 -4.77 -0.38 2.63
CA ALA A 143 -6.08 -0.33 1.99
C ALA A 143 -7.12 -1.26 2.65
N GLN A 144 -6.68 -2.26 3.40
CA GLN A 144 -7.55 -3.22 4.12
C GLN A 144 -8.15 -2.65 5.42
N LEU A 145 -7.56 -1.57 5.96
CA LEU A 145 -7.87 -0.99 7.27
C LEU A 145 -8.60 0.36 7.15
#